data_AF-A0A2H0MK30-F1
#
_entry.id   AF-A0A2H0MK30-F1
#
_cell.length_a   1.000
_cell.length_b   1.000
_cell.length_c   1.000
_cell.angle_alpha   90.00
_cell.angle_beta   90.00
_cell.angle_gamma   90.00
#
_symmetry.space_group_name_H-M   'P 1'
#
loop_
_entity.id
_entity.type
_entity.pdbx_description
1 polymer ?
#
loop_
_entity_poly.entity_id
_entity_poly.type
_entity_poly.pdbx_seq_one_letter_code
_entity_poly.pdbx_strand_id
1 'polypeptide(L)' 'MIDWKLRFAGFLLMILGGILFMFAVRDINSEWPRILTGLLSVFCASLGFGFLILPRDPDEDSPDPR' A
#
# COMPACT_ATOMS: atom_id res chain seq x y z
N MET A 1 0.27 6.61 -18.77
CA MET A 1 0.58 7.52 -17.61
C MET A 1 0.11 6.98 -16.26
N ILE A 2 -0.92 6.13 -16.24
CA ILE A 2 -1.54 5.58 -15.02
C ILE A 2 -0.64 4.56 -14.28
N ASP A 3 0.33 3.94 -14.97
CA ASP A 3 1.23 2.93 -14.40
C ASP A 3 2.19 3.44 -13.35
N TRP A 4 2.84 4.58 -13.64
CA TRP A 4 3.72 5.22 -12.67
C TRP A 4 2.96 5.69 -11.44
N LYS A 5 1.71 6.14 -11.65
CA LYS A 5 0.81 6.62 -10.59
C LYS A 5 0.42 5.51 -9.61
N LEU A 6 0.18 4.29 -10.10
CA LEU A 6 -0.15 3.15 -9.24
C LEU A 6 1.07 2.64 -8.46
N ARG A 7 2.25 2.57 -9.09
CA ARG A 7 3.48 2.22 -8.37
C ARG A 7 3.82 3.25 -7.30
N PHE A 8 3.63 4.53 -7.60
CA PHE A 8 3.79 5.60 -6.63
C PHE A 8 2.77 5.50 -5.49
N ALA A 9 1.51 5.16 -5.80
CA ALA A 9 0.48 4.90 -4.79
C ALA A 9 0.86 3.72 -3.88
N GLY A 10 1.34 2.61 -4.44
CA GLY A 10 1.82 1.45 -3.68
C GLY A 10 3.01 1.78 -2.78
N PHE A 11 3.97 2.55 -3.28
CA PHE A 11 5.12 3.02 -2.50
C PHE A 11 4.70 3.93 -1.34
N LEU A 12 3.78 4.86 -1.59
CA LEU A 12 3.26 5.78 -0.58
C LEU A 12 2.46 5.01 0.50
N LEU A 13 1.72 3.97 0.10
CA LEU A 13 1.03 3.06 1.01
C LEU A 13 2.00 2.30 1.92
N MET A 14 3.15 1.88 1.36
CA MET A 14 4.19 1.19 2.12
C MET A 14 4.83 2.09 3.19
N ILE A 15 5.08 3.35 2.84
CA ILE A 15 5.55 4.37 3.80
C ILE A 15 4.49 4.60 4.88
N LEU A 16 3.21 4.72 4.49
CA LEU A 16 2.11 4.93 5.43
C LEU A 16 1.99 3.77 6.43
N GLY A 17 2.14 2.53 5.96
CA GLY A 17 2.19 1.34 6.82
C GLY A 17 3.31 1.41 7.85
N GLY A 18 4.53 1.78 7.43
CA GLY A 18 5.67 1.96 8.34
C GLY A 18 5.44 3.06 9.39
N ILE A 19 4.80 4.17 9.01
CA ILE A 19 4.43 5.24 9.96
C ILE A 19 3.37 4.76 10.95
N LEU A 20 2.34 4.04 10.48
CA LEU A 20 1.34 3.43 11.36
C LEU A 20 1.97 2.44 12.35
N PHE A 21 2.98 1.68 11.91
CA PHE A 21 3.72 0.79 12.81
C PHE A 21 4.41 1.57 13.93
N MET A 22 5.11 2.65 13.58
CA MET A 22 5.78 3.52 14.55
C MET A 22 4.79 4.11 15.55
N PHE A 23 3.63 4.59 15.09
CA PHE A 23 2.57 5.07 15.98
C PHE A 23 2.00 3.98 16.89
N ALA A 24 1.77 2.79 16.36
CA ALA A 24 1.32 1.65 17.15
C ALA A 24 2.30 1.30 18.27
N VAL A 25 3.61 1.44 18.04
CA VAL A 25 4.65 1.12 19.02
C VAL A 25 4.92 2.25 20.01
N ARG A 26 4.87 3.53 19.58
CA ARG A 26 5.20 4.69 20.44
C ARG A 26 4.03 5.23 21.24
N ASP A 27 2.88 5.42 20.62
CA ASP A 27 1.81 6.25 21.18
C ASP A 27 0.69 5.41 21.82
N ILE A 28 0.52 4.16 21.39
CA ILE A 28 -0.56 3.31 21.89
C ILE A 28 -0.07 2.44 23.05
N ASN A 29 -0.52 2.77 24.27
CA ASN A 29 -0.26 1.96 25.46
C ASN A 29 -1.27 0.82 25.68
N SER A 30 -2.50 0.97 25.19
CA SER A 30 -3.52 -0.08 25.31
C SER A 30 -3.24 -1.25 24.36
N GLU A 31 -3.42 -2.47 24.84
CA GLU A 31 -3.03 -3.71 24.17
C GLU A 31 -3.80 -3.93 22.85
N TRP A 32 -5.14 -3.85 22.91
CA TRP A 32 -6.00 -4.11 21.77
C TRP A 32 -5.85 -3.10 20.63
N PRO A 33 -5.85 -1.77 20.86
CA PRO A 33 -5.63 -0.81 19.80
C PRO A 33 -4.23 -0.94 19.20
N ARG A 34 -3.22 -1.32 19.99
CA ARG A 34 -1.85 -1.51 19.50
C ARG A 34 -1.76 -2.68 18.52
N ILE A 35 -2.39 -3.81 18.87
CA ILE A 35 -2.45 -5.00 18.00
C ILE A 35 -3.20 -4.69 16.71
N LEU A 36 -4.37 -4.07 16.78
CA LEU A 36 -5.16 -3.70 15.60
C LEU A 36 -4.39 -2.75 14.67
N THR A 37 -3.74 -1.73 15.23
CA THR A 37 -2.97 -0.75 14.44
C THR A 37 -1.72 -1.38 13.85
N GLY A 38 -1.07 -2.30 14.58
CA GLY A 38 0.06 -3.08 14.07
C GLY A 38 -0.33 -4.01 12.91
N LEU A 39 -1.45 -4.74 13.05
CA LEU A 39 -2.01 -5.56 11.97
C LEU A 39 -2.39 -4.71 10.74
N LEU A 40 -3.04 -3.57 10.96
CA LEU A 40 -3.40 -2.63 9.90
C LEU A 40 -2.16 -2.09 9.18
N SER A 41 -1.09 -1.79 9.92
CA SER A 41 0.21 -1.41 9.37
C SER A 41 0.77 -2.48 8.43
N VAL A 42 0.84 -3.73 8.90
CA VAL A 42 1.37 -4.86 8.13
C VAL A 42 0.52 -5.10 6.88
N PHE A 43 -0.80 -4.99 7.00
CA PHE A 43 -1.73 -5.07 5.88
C PHE A 43 -1.51 -3.94 4.85
N CYS A 44 -1.30 -2.71 5.31
CA CYS A 44 -1.04 -1.58 4.41
C CYS A 44 0.30 -1.76 3.66
N ALA A 45 1.33 -2.26 4.36
CA ALA A 45 2.62 -2.54 3.76
C ALA A 45 2.55 -3.69 2.74
N SER A 46 1.82 -4.76 3.03
CA SER A 46 1.66 -5.90 2.11
C SER A 46 0.83 -5.53 0.88
N LEU A 47 -0.22 -4.73 1.04
CA LEU A 47 -0.98 -4.18 -0.10
C LEU A 47 -0.13 -3.24 -0.95
N GLY A 48 0.65 -2.35 -0.32
CA GLY A 48 1.56 -1.43 -1.03
C GLY A 48 2.59 -2.19 -1.85
N PHE A 49 3.14 -3.26 -1.29
CA PHE A 49 4.01 -4.19 -2.00
C PHE A 49 3.29 -4.92 -3.14
N GLY A 50 2.05 -5.38 -2.91
CA GLY A 50 1.20 -5.98 -3.94
C GLY A 50 1.00 -5.08 -5.15
N PHE A 51 0.70 -3.80 -4.91
CA PHE A 51 0.56 -2.80 -5.99
C PHE A 51 1.86 -2.52 -6.75
N LEU A 52 3.03 -2.72 -6.12
CA LEU A 52 4.32 -2.56 -6.79
C LEU A 52 4.66 -3.73 -7.73
N ILE A 53 4.27 -4.96 -7.35
CA ILE A 53 4.59 -6.19 -8.09
C ILE A 53 3.53 -6.62 -9.10
N LEU A 54 2.33 -6.01 -9.05
CA LEU A 54 1.22 -6.38 -9.93
C LEU A 54 1.66 -6.24 -11.41
N PRO A 55 1.66 -7.34 -12.19
CA PRO A 55 1.89 -7.25 -13.63
C PRO A 55 0.71 -6.48 -14.23
N ARG A 56 1.00 -5.48 -15.07
CA ARG A 56 -0.03 -4.65 -15.67
C ARG A 56 -0.09 -4.94 -17.15
N ASP A 57 -1.26 -5.38 -17.60
CA ASP A 57 -1.53 -5.57 -19.01
C ASP A 57 -1.38 -4.22 -19.73
N PRO A 58 -0.54 -4.14 -20.79
CA PRO A 58 -0.30 -2.89 -21.53
C PRO A 58 -1.46 -2.48 -22.45
N ASP A 59 -2.61 -3.17 -22.42
CA ASP A 59 -3.60 -3.14 -23.50
C ASP A 59 -4.89 -2.34 -23.21
N GLU A 60 -4.85 -1.31 -22.34
CA GLU A 60 -5.97 -0.35 -22.21
C GLU A 60 -5.80 0.93 -23.07
N ASP A 61 -4.70 1.08 -23.80
CA ASP A 61 -4.42 2.26 -24.63
C ASP A 61 -4.44 1.97 -26.15
N SER A 62 -4.99 0.83 -26.60
CA SER A 62 -5.21 0.59 -28.03
C SER A 62 -6.66 0.98 -28.40
N PRO A 63 -6.88 2.13 -29.07
CA PRO A 63 -8.16 2.35 -29.72
C PRO A 63 -8.23 1.33 -30.85
N ASP A 64 -9.02 0.28 -30.63
CA ASP A 64 -9.32 -0.72 -31.65
C ASP A 64 -9.72 -0.02 -32.96
N PRO A 65 -8.91 -0.12 -34.02
CA PRO A 65 -9.28 0.36 -35.33
C PRO A 65 -9.59 -0.85 -36.22
N ARG A 66 -10.42 -1.80 -35.77
CA ARG A 66 -11.02 -2.84 -36.65
C ARG A 66 -12.45 -3.18 -36.30
#